data_AF-A0A8T5M878-F1
#
_entry.id   AF-A0A8T5M878-F1
#
_cell.length_a   1.000
_cell.length_b   1.000
_cell.length_c   1.000
_cell.angle_alpha   90.00
_cell.angle_beta   90.00
_cell.angle_gamma   90.00
#
_symmetry.space_group_name_H-M   'P 1'
#
loop_
_entity.id
_entity.type
_entity.pdbx_description
1 polymer ?
#
loop_
_entity_poly.entity_id
_entity_poly.type
_entity_poly.pdbx_seq_one_letter_code
_entity_poly.pdbx_strand_id
1 'polypeptide(L)'
;MIFAFMFLLIIIGTGIVAGLASFFGAEYDYRKIDAQLLNYKITKCLQENKINFGQEPELIKQQIYEKCQLNKNSLEQNFYLKIQIPDKPTIKLGRGDNTQCELQKLNTNFPVCIDHTLTINNQQITIQSGSKLKTQTKIT
;
A
#
# COMPACT_ATOMS: atom_id res chain seq x y z
N MET A 1 15.11 -51.07 15.60
CA MET A 1 15.79 -49.76 15.54
C MET A 1 15.42 -48.97 14.30
N ILE A 2 15.48 -49.56 13.09
CA ILE A 2 15.09 -48.91 11.83
C ILE A 2 13.67 -48.33 11.85
N PHE A 3 12.69 -49.05 12.41
CA PHE A 3 11.30 -48.60 12.47
C PHE A 3 11.12 -47.29 13.27
N ALA A 4 11.76 -47.19 14.44
CA ALA A 4 11.71 -45.99 15.27
C ALA A 4 12.37 -44.78 14.59
N PHE A 5 13.47 -45.03 13.86
CA PHE A 5 14.15 -44.00 13.08
C PHE A 5 13.28 -43.47 11.93
N MET A 6 12.63 -44.38 11.17
CA MET A 6 11.68 -43.98 10.12
C MET A 6 10.48 -43.21 10.66
N PHE A 7 9.93 -43.63 11.79
CA PHE A 7 8.80 -42.94 12.42
C PHE A 7 9.16 -41.51 12.82
N LEU A 8 10.35 -41.30 13.38
CA LEU A 8 10.86 -39.99 13.75
C LEU A 8 11.06 -39.08 12.52
N LEU A 9 11.57 -39.61 11.40
CA LEU A 9 11.69 -38.86 10.14
C LEU A 9 10.33 -38.41 9.58
N ILE A 10 9.29 -39.25 9.68
CA ILE A 10 7.94 -38.90 9.22
C ILE A 10 7.37 -37.75 10.07
N ILE A 11 7.54 -37.79 11.39
CA ILE A 11 7.07 -36.71 12.29
C ILE A 11 7.78 -35.39 11.95
N ILE A 12 9.10 -35.42 11.78
CA ILE A 12 9.86 -34.21 11.42
C ILE A 12 9.45 -33.71 10.04
N GLY A 13 9.34 -34.60 9.06
CA GLY A 13 8.95 -34.25 7.69
C GLY A 13 7.57 -33.61 7.63
N THR A 14 6.58 -34.22 8.29
CA THR A 14 5.22 -33.67 8.37
C THR A 14 5.18 -32.32 9.10
N GLY A 15 5.95 -32.16 10.18
CA GLY A 15 6.08 -30.88 10.89
C GLY A 15 6.65 -29.76 10.02
N ILE A 16 7.70 -30.05 9.23
CA ILE A 16 8.29 -29.08 8.30
C ILE A 16 7.28 -28.70 7.20
N VAL A 17 6.63 -29.69 6.59
CA VAL A 17 5.64 -29.45 5.52
C VAL A 17 4.45 -28.64 6.04
N ALA A 18 3.93 -28.99 7.21
CA ALA A 18 2.83 -28.26 7.85
C ALA A 18 3.23 -26.82 8.22
N GLY A 19 4.46 -26.62 8.74
CA GLY A 19 4.99 -25.30 9.05
C GLY A 19 5.13 -24.42 7.80
N LEU A 20 5.70 -24.97 6.72
CA LEU A 20 5.82 -24.26 5.45
C LEU A 20 4.44 -23.97 4.83
N ALA A 21 3.52 -24.93 4.87
CA ALA A 21 2.16 -24.73 4.38
C ALA A 21 1.42 -23.67 5.20
N SER A 22 1.58 -23.62 6.52
CA SER A 22 0.96 -22.57 7.35
C SER A 22 1.58 -21.20 7.12
N PHE A 23 2.90 -21.11 6.98
CA PHE A 23 3.60 -19.83 6.85
C PHE A 23 3.45 -19.24 5.45
N PHE A 24 3.57 -20.08 4.42
CA PHE A 24 3.47 -19.64 3.03
C PHE A 24 2.07 -19.83 2.44
N GLY A 25 1.16 -20.56 3.08
CA GLY A 25 -0.19 -20.80 2.57
C GLY A 25 -1.16 -19.64 2.80
N ALA A 26 -0.83 -18.72 3.72
CA ALA A 26 -1.56 -17.46 3.80
C ALA A 26 -1.21 -16.61 2.57
N GLU A 27 -2.22 -16.26 1.77
CA GLU A 27 -2.05 -15.30 0.67
C GLU A 27 -1.57 -13.97 1.26
N TYR A 28 -0.30 -13.65 1.03
CA TYR A 28 0.25 -12.38 1.45
C TYR A 28 -0.24 -11.29 0.50
N ASP A 29 -1.13 -10.42 0.99
CA ASP A 29 -1.62 -9.30 0.20
C ASP A 29 -0.58 -8.17 0.15
N TYR A 30 0.37 -8.30 -0.77
CA TYR A 30 1.39 -7.28 -1.05
C TYR A 30 0.78 -5.90 -1.31
N ARG A 31 -0.44 -5.83 -1.86
CA ARG A 31 -1.10 -4.54 -2.18
C ARG A 31 -1.38 -3.74 -0.92
N LYS A 32 -1.86 -4.41 0.13
CA LYS A 32 -2.15 -3.76 1.41
C LYS A 32 -0.88 -3.16 1.99
N ILE A 33 0.21 -3.90 1.95
CA ILE A 33 1.48 -3.50 2.57
C ILE A 33 2.15 -2.39 1.75
N ASP A 34 2.10 -2.47 0.43
CA ASP A 34 2.60 -1.40 -0.42
C ASP A 34 1.76 -0.12 -0.29
N ALA A 35 0.44 -0.24 -0.21
CA ALA A 35 -0.45 0.89 0.03
C ALA A 35 -0.18 1.54 1.40
N GLN A 36 0.03 0.73 2.45
CA GLN A 36 0.42 1.19 3.78
C GLN A 36 1.80 1.87 3.77
N LEU A 37 2.79 1.28 3.11
CA LEU A 37 4.14 1.82 3.01
C LEU A 37 4.14 3.16 2.26
N LEU A 38 3.39 3.25 1.15
CA LEU A 38 3.20 4.50 0.43
C LEU A 38 2.50 5.53 1.32
N ASN A 39 1.42 5.16 2.01
CA ASN A 39 0.72 6.06 2.93
C ASN A 39 1.68 6.63 3.98
N TYR A 40 2.44 5.75 4.62
CA TYR A 40 3.39 6.10 5.67
C TYR A 40 4.47 7.05 5.14
N LYS A 41 5.06 6.77 3.97
CA LYS A 41 6.07 7.63 3.35
C LYS A 41 5.53 9.02 3.04
N ILE A 42 4.32 9.12 2.48
CA ILE A 42 3.68 10.41 2.18
C ILE A 42 3.36 11.15 3.46
N THR A 43 2.73 10.49 4.42
CA THR A 43 2.42 11.03 5.74
C THR A 43 3.65 11.65 6.39
N LYS A 44 4.74 10.88 6.47
CA LYS A 44 6.01 11.33 7.04
C LYS A 44 6.60 12.49 6.24
N CYS A 45 6.60 12.40 4.91
CA CYS A 45 7.08 13.48 4.06
C CYS A 45 6.31 14.79 4.29
N LEU A 46 4.98 14.75 4.38
CA LEU A 46 4.15 15.94 4.61
C LEU A 46 4.37 16.55 6.01
N GLN A 47 4.70 15.72 7.00
CA GLN A 47 5.03 16.20 8.36
C GLN A 47 6.42 16.83 8.41
N GLU A 48 7.41 16.24 7.74
CA GLU A 48 8.81 16.71 7.77
C GLU A 48 9.05 17.89 6.82
N ASN A 49 8.29 17.98 5.73
CA ASN A 49 8.46 19.01 4.71
C ASN A 49 7.32 20.03 4.75
N LYS A 50 7.69 21.31 4.75
CA LYS A 50 6.72 22.41 4.56
C LYS A 50 6.23 22.43 3.11
N ILE A 51 5.08 21.83 2.83
CA ILE A 51 4.39 21.92 1.54
C ILE A 51 3.44 23.12 1.57
N ASN A 52 3.51 23.97 0.55
CA ASN A 52 2.63 25.13 0.46
C ASN A 52 1.32 24.77 -0.25
N PHE A 53 0.33 24.34 0.52
CA PHE A 53 -0.99 24.01 0.00
C PHE A 53 -1.81 25.23 -0.49
N GLY A 54 -1.27 26.45 -0.46
CA GLY A 54 -1.92 27.66 -0.99
C GLY A 54 -1.65 27.91 -2.48
N GLN A 55 -0.82 27.09 -3.12
CA GLN A 55 -0.45 27.22 -4.52
C GLN A 55 -1.41 26.47 -5.46
N GLU A 56 -1.23 26.66 -6.77
CA GLU A 56 -1.97 25.90 -7.77
C GLU A 56 -1.75 24.38 -7.61
N PRO A 57 -2.76 23.54 -7.90
CA PRO A 57 -2.68 22.09 -7.71
C PRO A 57 -1.47 21.43 -8.38
N GLU A 58 -1.07 21.92 -9.56
CA GLU A 58 0.08 21.37 -10.30
C GLU A 58 1.42 21.64 -9.61
N LEU A 59 1.59 22.83 -9.01
CA LEU A 59 2.77 23.15 -8.21
C LEU A 59 2.83 22.32 -6.93
N ILE A 60 1.67 22.07 -6.30
CA ILE A 60 1.62 21.21 -5.11
C ILE A 60 2.01 19.77 -5.48
N LYS A 61 1.51 19.24 -6.61
CA LYS A 61 1.91 17.92 -7.11
C LYS A 61 3.42 17.85 -7.32
N GLN A 62 4.01 18.86 -7.98
CA GLN A 62 5.44 18.91 -8.22
C GLN A 62 6.23 18.93 -6.90
N GLN A 63 5.82 19.74 -5.92
CA GLN A 63 6.44 19.75 -4.60
C GLN A 63 6.36 18.40 -3.90
N ILE A 64 5.23 17.69 -4.02
CA ILE A 64 5.09 16.35 -3.45
C ILE A 64 6.05 15.37 -4.13
N TYR A 65 6.14 15.38 -5.46
CA TYR A 65 7.09 14.52 -6.17
C TYR A 65 8.55 14.79 -5.78
N GLU A 66 8.94 16.06 -5.75
CA GLU A 66 10.32 16.47 -5.47
C GLU A 66 10.69 16.26 -3.99
N LYS A 67 9.88 16.78 -3.06
CA LYS A 67 10.20 16.73 -1.62
C LYS A 67 10.02 15.34 -1.05
N CYS A 68 9.04 14.57 -1.54
CA CYS A 68 8.84 13.18 -1.10
C CYS A 68 9.64 12.16 -1.91
N GLN A 69 10.46 12.62 -2.86
CA GLN A 69 11.31 11.79 -3.72
C GLN A 69 10.53 10.64 -4.38
N LEU A 70 9.33 10.95 -4.87
CA LEU A 70 8.45 9.96 -5.47
C LEU A 70 8.80 9.80 -6.95
N ASN A 71 8.97 8.56 -7.38
CA ASN A 71 9.11 8.26 -8.79
C ASN A 71 7.75 8.39 -9.48
N LYS A 72 7.62 9.38 -10.37
CA LYS A 72 6.41 9.65 -11.15
C LYS A 72 5.94 8.43 -11.93
N ASN A 73 6.85 7.74 -12.62
CA ASN A 73 6.53 6.57 -13.45
C ASN A 73 5.98 5.42 -12.59
N SER A 74 6.60 5.16 -11.44
CA SER A 74 6.13 4.12 -10.52
C SER A 74 4.73 4.44 -9.99
N LEU A 75 4.49 5.70 -9.63
CA LEU A 75 3.22 6.14 -9.08
C LEU A 75 2.10 6.07 -10.13
N GLU A 76 2.37 6.49 -11.37
CA GLU A 76 1.40 6.45 -12.47
C GLU A 76 1.11 5.03 -12.99
N GLN A 77 2.01 4.07 -12.78
CA GLN A 77 1.79 2.69 -13.24
C GLN A 77 1.08 1.82 -12.20
N ASN A 78 1.51 1.92 -10.94
CA ASN A 78 1.20 0.89 -9.94
C ASN A 78 0.42 1.41 -8.74
N PHE A 79 0.37 2.73 -8.55
CA PHE A 79 -0.15 3.32 -7.33
C PHE A 79 -1.24 4.34 -7.59
N TYR A 80 -1.95 4.62 -6.50
CA TYR A 80 -2.89 5.70 -6.39
C TYR A 80 -2.58 6.48 -5.13
N LEU A 81 -2.62 7.80 -5.23
CA LEU A 81 -2.49 8.67 -4.09
C LEU A 81 -3.46 9.85 -4.25
N LYS A 82 -4.24 10.09 -3.21
CA LYS A 82 -5.19 11.18 -3.14
C LYS A 82 -5.01 11.90 -1.81
N ILE A 83 -4.91 13.22 -1.89
CA ILE A 83 -4.75 14.08 -0.73
C ILE A 83 -5.91 15.06 -0.74
N GLN A 84 -6.70 15.01 0.33
CA GLN A 84 -7.86 15.86 0.55
C GLN A 84 -7.58 16.80 1.70
N ILE A 85 -7.79 18.08 1.45
CA ILE A 85 -7.66 19.16 2.43
C ILE A 85 -8.98 19.93 2.38
N PRO A 86 -9.62 20.23 3.53
CA PRO A 86 -10.81 21.06 3.60
C PRO A 86 -10.62 22.35 2.82
N ASP A 87 -11.67 22.76 2.10
CA ASP A 87 -11.75 24.01 1.34
C ASP A 87 -10.70 24.16 0.22
N LYS A 88 -10.06 23.05 -0.20
CA LYS A 88 -9.06 23.02 -1.25
C LYS A 88 -9.34 21.96 -2.30
N PRO A 89 -8.85 22.14 -3.54
CA PRO A 89 -8.96 21.13 -4.57
C PRO A 89 -8.26 19.84 -4.14
N THR A 90 -8.92 18.71 -4.39
CA THR A 90 -8.34 17.38 -4.12
C THR A 90 -7.16 17.14 -5.06
N ILE A 91 -6.01 16.81 -4.48
CA ILE A 91 -4.80 16.50 -5.24
C ILE A 91 -4.81 15.00 -5.53
N LYS A 92 -4.81 14.65 -6.81
CA LYS A 92 -4.73 13.26 -7.29
C LYS A 92 -3.38 13.04 -7.96
N LEU A 93 -2.74 11.94 -7.60
CA LEU A 93 -1.43 11.50 -8.06
C LEU A 93 -1.53 10.01 -8.41
N GLY A 94 -0.86 9.59 -9.49
CA GLY A 94 -0.98 8.23 -10.01
C GLY A 94 -2.22 7.99 -10.87
N ARG A 95 -2.54 6.72 -11.17
CA ARG A 95 -3.56 6.32 -12.17
C ARG A 95 -4.84 5.72 -11.55
N GLY A 96 -5.12 6.04 -10.29
CA GLY A 96 -6.33 5.59 -9.62
C GLY A 96 -7.48 6.58 -9.76
N ASP A 97 -8.68 6.05 -9.99
CA ASP A 97 -9.93 6.78 -9.82
C ASP A 97 -10.54 6.52 -8.44
N ASN A 98 -11.37 7.45 -7.96
CA ASN A 98 -12.08 7.35 -6.67
C ASN A 98 -12.90 6.05 -6.55
N THR A 99 -13.30 5.46 -7.68
CA THR A 99 -14.11 4.23 -7.72
C THR A 99 -13.30 2.98 -7.39
N GLN A 100 -11.98 2.97 -7.61
CA GLN A 100 -11.18 1.75 -7.46
C GLN A 100 -11.14 1.24 -6.00
N CYS A 101 -11.16 2.16 -5.03
CA CYS A 101 -11.20 1.83 -3.61
C CYS A 101 -12.57 1.32 -3.17
N GLU A 102 -13.66 1.83 -3.74
CA GLU A 102 -15.02 1.39 -3.42
C GLU A 102 -15.29 -0.02 -3.98
N LEU A 103 -14.74 -0.31 -5.16
CA LEU A 103 -14.86 -1.60 -5.83
C LEU A 103 -14.11 -2.73 -5.12
N GLN A 104 -13.16 -2.42 -4.22
CA GLN A 104 -12.51 -3.42 -3.36
C GLN A 104 -13.53 -4.24 -2.55
N LYS A 105 -14.63 -3.61 -2.11
CA LYS A 105 -15.70 -4.29 -1.35
C LYS A 105 -16.47 -5.31 -2.21
N LEU A 106 -16.44 -5.14 -3.53
CA LEU A 106 -17.18 -5.97 -4.48
C LEU A 106 -16.30 -7.04 -5.13
N ASN A 107 -14.98 -6.82 -5.21
CA ASN A 107 -14.06 -7.76 -5.85
C ASN A 107 -12.65 -7.67 -5.25
N THR A 108 -12.15 -8.81 -4.77
CA THR A 108 -10.84 -8.95 -4.12
C THR A 108 -9.65 -8.67 -5.04
N ASN A 109 -9.86 -8.58 -6.37
CA ASN A 109 -8.83 -8.24 -7.35
C ASN A 109 -8.57 -6.73 -7.47
N PHE A 110 -9.39 -5.87 -6.86
CA PHE A 110 -9.19 -4.43 -6.88
C PHE A 110 -8.09 -3.98 -5.91
N PRO A 111 -7.49 -2.80 -6.13
CA PRO A 111 -6.44 -2.29 -5.26
C PRO A 111 -6.96 -2.12 -3.82
N VAL A 112 -6.12 -2.51 -2.86
CA VAL A 112 -6.39 -2.25 -1.45
C VAL A 112 -6.06 -0.79 -1.18
N CYS A 113 -7.03 -0.04 -0.66
CA CYS A 113 -6.83 1.35 -0.29
C CYS A 113 -6.66 1.51 1.23
N ILE A 114 -5.81 2.46 1.60
CA ILE A 114 -5.50 2.81 2.99
C ILE A 114 -5.69 4.31 3.15
N ASP A 115 -6.57 4.67 4.08
CA ASP A 115 -6.83 6.05 4.44
C ASP A 115 -6.08 6.38 5.73
N HIS A 116 -5.51 7.57 5.78
CA HIS A 116 -4.86 8.11 6.96
C HIS A 116 -5.16 9.60 7.06
N THR A 117 -5.54 10.04 8.26
CA THR A 117 -5.85 11.45 8.50
C THR A 117 -4.81 12.05 9.43
N LEU A 118 -4.29 13.21 9.04
CA LEU A 118 -3.28 13.96 9.77
C LEU A 118 -3.81 15.34 10.09
N THR A 119 -3.28 15.96 11.15
CA THR A 119 -3.52 17.38 11.42
C THR A 119 -2.20 18.12 11.30
N ILE A 120 -2.10 19.04 10.34
CA ILE A 120 -0.92 19.86 10.09
C ILE A 120 -1.38 21.33 10.09
N ASN A 121 -0.77 22.17 10.93
CA ASN A 121 -1.13 23.59 11.05
C ASN A 121 -2.63 23.84 11.29
N ASN A 122 -3.25 23.06 12.18
CA ASN A 122 -4.69 23.11 12.45
C ASN A 122 -5.61 22.76 11.26
N GLN A 123 -5.04 22.21 10.17
CA GLN A 123 -5.79 21.70 9.02
C GLN A 123 -5.78 20.17 9.04
N GLN A 124 -6.96 19.57 8.91
CA GLN A 124 -7.11 18.13 8.77
C GLN A 124 -6.79 17.74 7.31
N ILE A 125 -5.86 16.83 7.10
CA ILE A 125 -5.46 16.35 5.77
C ILE A 125 -5.72 14.86 5.72
N THR A 126 -6.53 14.42 4.76
CA THR A 126 -6.81 13.00 4.54
C THR A 126 -6.01 12.51 3.35
N ILE A 127 -5.20 11.47 3.58
CA ILE A 127 -4.35 10.83 2.58
C ILE A 127 -4.92 9.44 2.33
N GLN A 128 -5.30 9.19 1.10
CA GLN A 128 -5.76 7.90 0.62
C GLN A 128 -4.72 7.37 -0.36
N SER A 129 -4.17 6.18 -0.09
CA SER A 129 -3.22 5.51 -0.98
C SER A 129 -3.77 4.15 -1.41
N GLY A 130 -3.39 3.69 -2.60
CA GLY A 130 -3.76 2.37 -3.11
C GLY A 130 -2.65 1.76 -3.97
N SER A 131 -2.62 0.43 -4.05
CA SER A 131 -1.68 -0.33 -4.88
C SER A 131 -2.42 -1.31 -5.79
N LYS A 132 -2.12 -1.26 -7.09
CA LYS A 132 -2.70 -2.12 -8.14
C LYS A 132 -1.79 -3.30 -8.49
N LEU A 133 -0.68 -3.50 -7.76
CA LEU A 133 0.19 -4.64 -8.00
C LEU A 133 -0.66 -5.91 -7.91
N LYS A 134 -0.68 -6.72 -8.97
CA LYS A 134 -1.43 -7.96 -8.95
C LYS A 134 -0.87 -8.83 -7.82
N THR A 135 -1.75 -9.46 -7.06
CA THR A 135 -1.36 -10.60 -6.24
C THR A 135 -0.63 -11.56 -7.17
N GLN A 136 0.66 -11.79 -6.95
CA GLN A 136 1.33 -12.86 -7.67
C GLN A 136 0.73 -14.15 -7.14
N THR A 137 -0.14 -14.77 -7.94
CA THR A 137 -0.57 -16.14 -7.70
C THR A 137 0.70 -16.97 -7.67
N LYS A 138 0.95 -17.65 -6.55
CA LYS A 138 2.10 -18.56 -6.43
C LYS A 138 2.14 -19.46 -7.66
N ILE A 139 3.32 -19.55 -8.26
CA ILE A 139 3.64 -20.65 -9.17
C ILE A 139 3.48 -21.91 -8.33
N THR A 140 2.48 -22.71 -8.70
CA THR A 140 2.16 -23.99 -8.03
C THR A 140 3.03 -25.07 -8.61
#